data_AF-A0A3M4NNZ8-F1
#
_entry.id   AF-A0A3M4NNZ8-F1
#
_cell.length_a   1.000
_cell.length_b   1.000
_cell.length_c   1.000
_cell.angle_alpha   90.00
_cell.angle_beta   90.00
_cell.angle_gamma   90.00
#
_symmetry.space_group_name_H-M   'P 1'
#
loop_
_entity.id
_entity.type
_entity.pdbx_description
1 polymer ?
#
loop_
_entity_poly.entity_id
_entity_poly.type
_entity_poly.pdbx_seq_one_letter_code
_entity_poly.pdbx_strand_id
1 'polypeptide(L)' 'MELQANPTRQKRARNVMTSKDDVEKLLEDAKQRFAEVYGGEITTYAATPKPERKPWKKKPTVMDLAYRQALKEAEEGTEK' A
#
# COMPACT_ATOMS: atom_id res chain seq x y z
N MET A 1 8.87 -2.11 -68.99
CA MET A 1 7.86 -1.90 -67.94
C MET A 1 8.48 -2.38 -66.63
N GLU A 2 9.16 -1.49 -65.92
CA GLU A 2 9.80 -1.81 -64.64
C GLU A 2 8.79 -1.66 -63.50
N LEU A 3 8.54 -2.76 -62.79
CA LEU A 3 7.78 -2.78 -61.55
C LEU A 3 8.61 -2.05 -60.48
N GLN A 4 8.21 -0.81 -60.15
CA GLN A 4 8.83 -0.11 -59.04
C GLN A 4 8.44 -0.77 -57.72
N ALA A 5 9.45 -1.33 -57.05
CA ALA A 5 9.34 -1.88 -55.71
C ALA A 5 8.88 -0.78 -54.73
N ASN A 6 7.73 -1.00 -54.10
CA ASN A 6 7.16 -0.08 -53.11
C ASN A 6 7.95 -0.27 -51.80
N PRO A 7 8.74 0.72 -51.33
CA PRO A 7 9.54 0.54 -50.13
C PRO A 7 8.62 0.45 -48.91
N THR A 8 8.42 -0.79 -48.47
CA THR A 8 8.19 -1.21 -47.09
C THR A 8 7.70 -0.09 -46.18
N ARG A 9 6.35 -0.02 -46.04
CA ARG A 9 5.58 0.64 -44.98
C ARG A 9 6.45 0.85 -43.74
N GLN A 10 7.08 2.01 -43.68
CA GLN A 10 8.00 2.40 -42.64
C GLN A 10 7.27 2.12 -41.33
N LYS A 11 7.80 1.19 -40.53
CA LYS A 11 7.21 0.82 -39.24
C LYS A 11 7.04 2.13 -38.50
N ARG A 12 5.80 2.63 -38.42
CA ARG A 12 5.46 3.81 -37.63
C ARG A 12 5.87 3.45 -36.22
N ALA A 13 7.04 3.93 -35.80
CA ALA A 13 7.45 3.85 -34.42
C ALA A 13 6.36 4.56 -33.63
N ARG A 14 5.51 3.79 -32.97
CA ARG A 14 4.66 4.33 -31.91
C ARG A 14 5.59 4.62 -30.74
N ASN A 15 6.41 5.66 -30.87
CA ASN A 15 7.07 6.32 -29.75
C ASN A 15 6.10 7.38 -29.23
N VAL A 16 5.06 6.92 -28.54
CA VAL A 16 4.38 7.76 -27.58
C VAL A 16 4.89 7.21 -26.25
N MET A 17 5.77 7.94 -25.59
CA MET A 17 6.60 7.52 -24.44
C MET A 17 7.67 6.46 -24.71
N THR A 18 8.89 6.91 -24.98
CA THR A 18 10.10 6.08 -24.80
C THR A 18 10.93 6.45 -23.58
N SER A 19 10.78 7.66 -23.06
CA SER A 19 11.46 8.05 -21.82
C SER A 19 10.55 7.84 -20.62
N LYS A 20 11.12 7.31 -19.55
CA LYS A 20 10.47 7.17 -18.24
C LYS A 20 9.98 8.53 -17.72
N ASP A 21 10.75 9.58 -17.95
CA ASP A 21 10.44 10.94 -17.47
C ASP A 21 9.17 11.51 -18.14
N ASP A 22 8.93 11.17 -19.41
CA ASP A 22 7.73 11.59 -20.13
C ASP A 22 6.49 10.84 -19.61
N VAL A 23 6.66 9.56 -19.24
CA VAL A 23 5.60 8.76 -18.60
C VAL A 23 5.26 9.35 -17.23
N GLU A 24 6.27 9.73 -16.43
CA GLU A 24 6.08 10.31 -15.10
C GLU A 24 5.32 11.64 -15.16
N LYS A 25 5.68 12.53 -16.08
CA LYS A 25 4.98 13.81 -16.27
C LYS A 25 3.53 13.63 -16.67
N LEU A 26 3.27 12.78 -17.66
CA LEU A 26 1.91 12.54 -18.14
C LEU A 26 1.04 11.86 -17.09
N LEU A 27 1.62 10.99 -16.27
CA LEU A 27 0.92 10.38 -15.14
C LEU A 27 0.56 11.42 -14.08
N GLU A 28 1.44 12.37 -13.80
CA GLU A 28 1.19 13.44 -12.84
C GLU A 28 0.09 14.40 -13.32
N ASP A 29 0.13 14.80 -14.58
CA ASP A 29 -0.92 15.62 -15.21
C ASP A 29 -2.28 14.91 -15.18
N ALA A 30 -2.30 13.60 -15.40
CA ALA A 30 -3.52 12.80 -15.36
C ALA A 30 -4.11 12.72 -13.94
N LYS A 31 -3.28 12.57 -12.91
CA LYS A 31 -3.73 12.59 -11.50
C LYS A 31 -4.33 13.94 -11.13
N GLN A 32 -3.65 15.04 -11.48
CA GLN A 32 -4.09 16.40 -11.16
C GLN A 32 -5.44 16.68 -11.80
N ARG A 33 -5.59 16.37 -13.10
CA ARG A 33 -6.86 16.53 -13.81
C ARG A 33 -7.97 15.66 -13.24
N PHE A 34 -7.65 14.42 -12.84
CA PHE A 34 -8.65 13.52 -12.26
C PHE A 34 -9.18 14.06 -10.92
N ALA A 35 -8.30 14.57 -10.06
CA ALA A 35 -8.67 15.20 -8.80
C ALA A 35 -9.54 16.44 -9.01
N GLU A 36 -9.19 17.31 -9.96
CA GLU A 36 -9.93 18.54 -10.27
C GLU A 36 -11.30 18.28 -10.92
N VAL A 37 -11.38 17.34 -11.86
CA VAL A 37 -12.59 17.10 -12.66
C VAL A 37 -13.62 16.26 -11.92
N TYR A 38 -13.17 15.24 -11.18
CA TYR A 38 -14.09 14.27 -10.56
C TYR A 38 -14.18 14.42 -9.04
N GLY A 39 -13.29 15.21 -8.41
CA GLY A 39 -13.28 15.41 -6.95
C GLY A 39 -13.12 14.10 -6.16
N GLY A 40 -12.66 13.03 -6.81
CA GLY A 40 -12.60 11.70 -6.26
C GLY A 40 -11.31 11.46 -5.48
N GLU A 41 -11.40 10.67 -4.40
CA GLU A 41 -10.23 10.20 -3.66
C GLU A 41 -9.39 9.28 -4.55
N ILE A 42 -8.13 9.67 -4.82
CA ILE A 42 -7.17 8.82 -5.52
C ILE A 42 -6.80 7.66 -4.59
N THR A 43 -7.43 6.49 -4.81
CA THR A 43 -7.06 5.26 -4.10
C THR A 43 -5.70 4.80 -4.60
N THR A 44 -4.65 5.21 -3.90
CA THR A 44 -3.29 4.74 -4.16
C THR A 44 -3.21 3.31 -3.66
N TYR A 45 -3.14 2.34 -4.59
CA TYR A 45 -2.91 0.92 -4.29
C TYR A 45 -1.47 0.66 -3.84
N ALA A 46 -0.96 1.46 -2.89
CA ALA A 46 0.26 1.12 -2.19
C ALA A 46 -0.01 -0.16 -1.40
N ALA A 47 0.93 -1.11 -1.44
CA ALA A 47 0.84 -2.28 -0.60
C ALA A 47 0.69 -1.82 0.86
N THR A 48 -0.37 -2.26 1.53
CA THR A 48 -0.51 -2.02 2.97
C THR A 48 0.76 -2.51 3.66
N PRO A 49 1.36 -1.72 4.56
CA PRO A 49 2.53 -2.17 5.29
C PRO A 49 2.21 -3.52 5.94
N LYS A 50 3.17 -4.45 5.94
CA LYS A 50 2.97 -5.77 6.54
C LYS A 50 2.40 -5.57 7.95
N PRO A 51 1.33 -6.30 8.32
CA PRO A 51 0.70 -6.12 9.62
C PRO A 51 1.77 -6.29 10.71
N GLU A 52 1.75 -5.39 11.71
CA GLU A 52 2.66 -5.47 12.83
C GLU A 52 2.50 -6.84 13.49
N ARG A 53 3.56 -7.65 13.49
CA ARG A 53 3.56 -8.98 14.10
C ARG A 53 3.71 -8.82 15.61
N LYS A 54 2.66 -8.31 16.27
CA LYS A 54 2.63 -8.30 17.73
C LYS A 54 2.59 -9.75 18.21
N PRO A 55 3.43 -10.14 19.18
CA PRO A 55 3.30 -11.46 19.81
C PRO A 55 1.89 -11.56 20.39
N TRP A 56 1.23 -12.70 20.19
CA TRP A 56 -0.13 -12.91 20.69
C TRP A 56 -0.14 -12.70 22.21
N LYS A 57 -0.85 -11.67 22.67
CA LYS A 57 -1.08 -11.42 24.10
C LYS A 57 -2.47 -11.92 24.46
N LYS A 58 -2.55 -12.94 25.32
CA LYS A 58 -3.81 -13.40 25.90
C LYS A 58 -4.38 -12.29 26.79
N LYS A 59 -5.65 -11.93 26.60
CA LYS A 59 -6.37 -11.05 27.54
C LYS A 59 -6.55 -11.79 28.86
N PRO A 60 -6.23 -11.18 30.02
CA PRO A 60 -6.46 -11.83 31.31
C PRO A 60 -7.95 -12.07 31.49
N THR A 61 -8.30 -13.26 31.95
CA THR A 61 -9.68 -13.63 32.29
C THR A 61 -10.07 -13.05 33.66
N VAL A 62 -11.37 -13.02 33.98
CA VAL A 62 -11.85 -12.58 35.32
C VAL A 62 -11.21 -13.41 36.43
N MET A 63 -11.02 -14.71 36.20
CA MET A 63 -10.34 -15.61 37.12
C MET A 63 -8.86 -15.26 37.30
N ASP A 64 -8.15 -14.90 36.21
CA ASP A 64 -6.75 -14.46 36.30
C ASP A 64 -6.61 -13.18 37.14
N LEU A 65 -7.60 -12.30 37.09
CA LEU A 65 -7.62 -11.06 37.88
C LEU A 65 -7.84 -11.36 39.37
N ALA A 66 -8.82 -12.20 39.70
CA ALA A 66 -9.09 -12.62 41.08
C ALA A 66 -7.88 -13.34 41.69
N TYR A 67 -7.22 -14.21 40.91
CA TYR A 67 -6.01 -14.91 41.37
C TYR A 67 -4.86 -13.96 41.65
N ARG A 68 -4.65 -12.94 40.79
CA ARG A 68 -3.64 -11.90 41.04
C ARG A 68 -3.93 -11.06 42.28
N GLN A 69 -5.21 -10.82 42.60
CA GLN A 69 -5.59 -10.13 43.82
C GLN A 69 -5.30 -10.99 45.05
N ALA A 70 -5.70 -12.27 45.03
CA ALA A 70 -5.41 -13.21 46.12
C ALA A 70 -3.91 -13.39 46.38
N LEU A 71 -3.08 -13.42 45.33
CA LEU A 71 -1.62 -13.46 45.47
C LEU A 71 -1.07 -12.24 46.22
N LYS A 72 -1.54 -11.03 45.88
CA LYS A 72 -1.12 -9.80 46.56
C LYS A 72 -1.48 -9.81 48.04
N GLU A 73 -2.70 -10.22 48.38
CA GLU A 73 -3.15 -10.29 49.77
C GLU A 73 -2.34 -11.30 50.60
N ALA A 74 -1.95 -12.42 49.98
CA ALA A 74 -1.09 -13.41 50.61
C ALA A 74 0.33 -12.89 50.86
N GLU A 75 0.93 -12.19 49.89
CA GLU A 75 2.25 -11.55 50.03
C GLU A 75 2.25 -10.50 51.14
N GLU A 76 1.27 -9.59 51.14
CA GLU A 76 1.11 -8.56 52.18
C GLU A 76 0.84 -9.14 53.57
N GLY A 77 0.17 -10.29 53.64
CA GLY A 77 -0.08 -11.01 54.89
C GLY A 77 1.15 -11.72 55.46
N THR A 78 2.15 -12.02 54.63
CA THR A 78 3.41 -12.65 55.05
C THR A 78 4.51 -11.66 55.44
N GLU A 79 4.38 -10.39 55.07
CA GLU A 79 5.33 -9.33 55.43
C GLU A 79 5.04 -8.65 56.79
N LYS A 80 4.01 -9.11 57.52
CA LYS A 80 3.68 -8.68 58.89
C LYS A 80 4.10 -9.70 59.93
#